data_AF-A0A241VEZ5-F1
#
_entry.id   AF-A0A241VEZ5-F1
#
_cell.length_a   1.000
_cell.length_b   1.000
_cell.length_c   1.000
_cell.angle_alpha   90.00
_cell.angle_beta   90.00
_cell.angle_gamma   90.00
#
_symmetry.space_group_name_H-M   'P 1'
#
loop_
_entity.id
_entity.type
_entity.pdbx_description
1 polymer ?
#
loop_
_entity_poly.entity_id
_entity_poly.type
_entity_poly.pdbx_seq_one_letter_code
_entity_poly.pdbx_strand_id
1 'polypeptide(L)' 'MQVQSSGTVKVVLVDDNNGSRHQKFILQLQNGLTMLVAHNIDLSSHIDGLQKGDMVGFYEEYEYSEKGGLIHWITHAPQ' A
#
# COMPACT_ATOMS: atom_id res chain seq x y z
N MET A 1 -4.88 14.49 -12.15
CA MET A 1 -3.42 14.59 -12.20
C MET A 1 -2.90 13.49 -11.31
N GLN A 2 -2.30 12.45 -11.88
CA GLN A 2 -1.85 11.29 -11.12
C GLN A 2 -0.51 11.64 -10.47
N VAL A 3 -0.45 11.69 -9.15
CA VAL A 3 0.81 11.94 -8.42
C VAL A 3 1.46 10.58 -8.17
N GLN A 4 2.66 10.39 -8.73
CA GLN A 4 3.48 9.22 -8.49
C GLN A 4 4.37 9.51 -7.28
N SER A 5 4.20 8.70 -6.24
CA SER A 5 4.96 8.78 -4.99
C SER A 5 5.71 7.48 -4.76
N SER A 6 6.70 7.50 -3.88
CA SER A 6 7.44 6.30 -3.47
C SER A 6 7.77 6.31 -1.99
N GLY A 7 7.93 5.13 -1.41
CA GLY A 7 8.33 4.97 -0.02
C GLY A 7 9.09 3.67 0.21
N THR A 8 9.82 3.61 1.31
CA THR A 8 10.56 2.42 1.73
C THR A 8 9.73 1.60 2.71
N VAL A 9 9.62 0.30 2.51
CA VAL A 9 8.91 -0.60 3.43
C VAL A 9 9.60 -0.58 4.78
N LYS A 10 8.89 -0.06 5.78
CA LYS A 10 9.34 -0.01 7.17
C LYS A 10 8.95 -1.28 7.90
N VAL A 11 7.74 -1.79 7.65
CA VAL A 11 7.16 -2.96 8.30
C VAL A 11 6.23 -3.68 7.31
N VAL A 12 6.32 -5.00 7.23
CA VAL A 12 5.32 -5.86 6.60
C VAL A 12 4.42 -6.40 7.72
N LEU A 13 3.11 -6.24 7.57
CA LEU A 13 2.11 -6.69 8.53
C LEU A 13 1.51 -8.02 8.07
N VAL A 14 0.88 -8.74 8.99
CA VAL A 14 0.08 -9.92 8.61
C VAL A 14 -1.07 -9.52 7.71
N ASP A 15 -1.41 -10.40 6.76
CA ASP A 15 -2.55 -10.20 5.88
C ASP A 15 -3.83 -10.03 6.69
N ASP A 16 -4.62 -9.05 6.26
CA ASP A 16 -6.00 -8.90 6.70
C ASP A 16 -6.87 -9.87 5.91
N ASN A 17 -7.58 -10.75 6.60
CA ASN A 17 -8.48 -11.71 5.99
C ASN A 17 -9.93 -11.54 6.45
N ASN A 18 -10.26 -10.40 7.10
CA ASN A 18 -11.62 -10.11 7.53
C ASN A 18 -12.36 -9.27 6.47
N GLY A 19 -13.27 -9.89 5.72
CA GLY A 19 -13.89 -9.27 4.55
C GLY A 19 -13.00 -9.40 3.31
N SER A 20 -12.86 -8.33 2.52
CA SER A 20 -11.90 -8.32 1.41
C SER A 20 -10.48 -8.48 1.96
N ARG A 21 -9.71 -9.36 1.35
CA ARG A 21 -8.36 -9.68 1.81
C ARG A 21 -7.40 -8.57 1.42
N HIS A 22 -6.53 -8.19 2.36
CA HIS A 22 -5.52 -7.16 2.11
C HIS A 22 -4.14 -7.58 2.61
N GLN A 23 -3.13 -7.45 1.75
CA GLN A 23 -1.75 -7.42 2.19
C GLN A 23 -1.45 -6.03 2.74
N LYS A 24 -0.98 -5.96 3.99
CA LYS A 24 -0.74 -4.68 4.67
C LYS A 24 0.74 -4.44 4.93
N PHE A 25 1.19 -3.22 4.73
CA PHE A 25 2.55 -2.81 5.06
C PHE A 25 2.62 -1.31 5.32
N ILE A 26 3.68 -0.88 6.01
CA ILE A 26 3.92 0.52 6.34
C ILE A 26 5.08 1.02 5.48
N LEU A 27 4.86 2.11 4.75
CA LEU A 27 5.90 2.84 4.04
C LEU A 27 6.43 3.99 4.90
N GLN A 28 7.74 4.22 4.82
CA GLN A 28 8.40 5.46 5.22
C GLN A 28 8.54 6.32 3.96
N LEU A 29 7.92 7.50 3.99
CA LEU A 29 8.01 8.47 2.90
C LEU A 29 9.23 9.39 3.09
N GLN A 30 9.67 10.01 1.99
CA GLN A 30 10.85 10.90 1.99
C GLN A 30 10.68 12.13 2.90
N ASN A 31 9.45 12.59 3.10
CA ASN A 31 9.13 13.72 3.99
C ASN A 31 9.12 13.35 5.49
N GLY A 32 9.51 12.13 5.85
CA GLY A 32 9.54 11.67 7.23
C GLY A 32 8.22 11.09 7.76
N LEU A 33 7.12 11.23 7.01
CA LEU A 33 5.84 10.62 7.36
C LEU A 33 5.81 9.12 7.08
N THR A 34 4.87 8.43 7.72
CA THR A 34 4.60 7.01 7.44
C THR A 34 3.19 6.84 6.89
N MET A 35 3.02 5.85 6.02
CA MET A 35 1.76 5.53 5.37
C MET A 35 1.45 4.05 5.54
N LEU A 36 0.23 3.73 5.98
CA LEU A 36 -0.29 2.36 5.91
C LEU A 36 -0.79 2.11 4.50
N VAL A 37 -0.37 1.00 3.91
CA VAL A 37 -0.90 0.49 2.64
C VAL A 37 -1.75 -0.73 2.95
N ALA A 38 -2.96 -0.76 2.39
CA ALA A 38 -3.84 -1.93 2.37
C ALA A 38 -4.08 -2.33 0.92
N HIS A 39 -3.24 -3.24 0.40
CA HIS A 39 -3.30 -3.74 -0.97
C HIS A 39 -4.34 -4.85 -1.06
N ASN A 40 -5.42 -4.65 -1.82
CA ASN A 40 -6.49 -5.64 -1.96
C ASN A 40 -6.03 -6.84 -2.79
N ILE A 41 -5.82 -7.99 -2.12
CA ILE A 41 -5.31 -9.21 -2.74
C ILE A 41 -6.41 -10.13 -3.32
N ASP A 42 -7.67 -9.69 -3.25
CA ASP A 42 -8.75 -10.30 -4.03
C ASP A 42 -8.82 -9.74 -5.45
N LEU A 43 -8.45 -8.47 -5.62
CA LEU A 43 -8.49 -7.76 -6.90
C LEU A 43 -7.15 -7.76 -7.64
N SER A 44 -6.05 -8.06 -6.95
CA SER A 44 -4.70 -8.08 -7.52
C SER A 44 -3.84 -9.12 -6.81
N SER A 45 -2.79 -9.61 -7.46
CA SER A 45 -1.89 -10.59 -6.85
C SER A 45 -1.23 -10.05 -5.59
N HIS A 46 -1.04 -10.92 -4.60
CA HIS A 46 -0.19 -10.64 -3.45
C HIS A 46 1.25 -10.31 -3.92
N ILE A 47 1.90 -9.38 -3.23
CA ILE A 47 3.28 -8.99 -3.53
C ILE A 47 4.21 -9.98 -2.83
N ASP A 48 4.63 -11.00 -3.56
CA ASP A 48 5.50 -12.04 -3.03
C ASP A 48 6.91 -11.52 -2.77
N GLY A 49 7.46 -11.91 -1.61
CA GLY A 49 8.81 -11.52 -1.21
C GLY A 49 8.96 -10.08 -0.71
N LEU A 50 7.86 -9.33 -0.56
CA LEU A 50 7.89 -7.98 0.00
C LEU A 50 8.51 -8.01 1.40
N GLN A 51 9.53 -7.19 1.61
CA GLN A 51 10.29 -7.17 2.86
C GLN A 51 10.70 -5.75 3.27
N LYS A 52 11.09 -5.61 4.52
CA LYS A 52 11.61 -4.36 5.06
C LYS A 52 12.83 -3.90 4.26
N GLY A 53 12.83 -2.62 3.87
CA GLY A 53 13.89 -2.00 3.08
C GLY A 53 13.58 -1.91 1.59
N ASP A 54 12.59 -2.64 1.09
CA ASP A 54 12.18 -2.55 -0.31
C ASP A 54 11.61 -1.16 -0.63
N MET A 55 11.80 -0.72 -1.87
CA MET A 55 11.22 0.52 -2.37
C MET A 55 9.93 0.20 -3.13
N VAL A 56 8.84 0.87 -2.77
CA VAL A 56 7.54 0.71 -3.42
C VAL A 56 7.12 2.05 -4.01
N GLY A 57 6.86 2.05 -5.32
CA GLY A 57 6.20 3.16 -6.02
C GLY A 57 4.69 2.97 -5.98
N PHE A 58 3.95 4.05 -5.79
CA PHE A 58 2.50 4.05 -5.77
C PHE A 58 1.93 5.31 -6.42
N TYR A 59 0.68 5.23 -6.88
CA TYR A 59 -0.06 6.36 -7.41
C TYR A 59 -1.17 6.73 -6.43
N GLU A 60 -1.34 8.02 -6.17
CA GLU A 60 -2.26 8.49 -5.13
C GLU A 60 -3.67 8.74 -5.69
N GLU A 61 -4.69 8.05 -5.17
CA GLU A 61 -6.07 8.54 -5.06
C GLU A 61 -6.47 8.60 -3.59
N TYR A 62 -6.61 9.80 -3.03
CA TYR A 62 -6.81 10.02 -1.60
C TYR A 62 -8.22 9.61 -1.15
N GLU A 63 -8.34 8.56 -0.33
CA GLU A 63 -9.48 8.38 0.57
C GLU A 63 -9.04 8.64 2.02
N TYR A 64 -9.64 9.65 2.65
CA TYR A 64 -9.39 10.00 4.04
C TYR A 64 -10.38 9.25 4.94
N SER A 65 -9.89 8.45 5.87
CA SER A 65 -10.70 7.93 6.98
C SER A 65 -10.37 8.67 8.28
N GLU A 66 -11.36 8.88 9.15
CA GLU A 66 -11.19 9.54 10.47
C GLU A 66 -10.17 8.84 11.39
N LYS A 67 -9.72 7.63 11.04
CA LYS A 67 -8.72 6.84 11.76
C LYS A 67 -7.29 6.98 11.19
N GLY A 68 -7.06 7.89 10.25
CA GLY A 68 -5.74 8.18 9.69
C GLY A 68 -5.20 7.12 8.73
N GLY A 69 -6.05 6.24 8.21
CA GLY A 69 -5.68 5.27 7.18
C GLY A 69 -5.89 5.85 5.79
N LEU A 70 -4.81 5.91 5.00
CA LEU A 70 -4.85 6.12 3.56
C LEU A 70 -5.10 4.75 2.90
N ILE A 71 -6.10 4.62 2.04
CA ILE A 71 -6.31 3.43 1.22
C ILE A 71 -5.92 3.78 -0.22
N HIS A 72 -5.12 2.94 -0.88
CA HIS A 72 -4.81 3.09 -2.30
C HIS A 72 -4.97 1.77 -3.04
N TRP A 73 -5.66 1.83 -4.19
CA TRP A 73 -5.74 0.77 -5.18
C TRP A 73 -4.53 0.84 -6.11
N ILE A 74 -3.81 -0.28 -6.26
CA ILE A 74 -2.92 -0.48 -7.39
C ILE A 74 -3.72 -1.25 -8.43
N THR A 75 -4.42 -0.57 -9.34
CA THR A 75 -4.99 -1.22 -10.52
C THR A 75 -3.99 -1.10 -11.67
N HIS A 76 -3.08 -2.06 -11.80
CA HIS A 76 -2.44 -2.31 -13.09
C HIS A 76 -3.27 -3.38 -13.78
N ALA A 77 -4.22 -2.98 -14.62
CA ALA A 77 -4.84 -3.90 -15.56
C ALA A 77 -3.78 -4.25 -16.63
N PRO A 78 -3.31 -5.50 -16.76
CA PRO A 78 -2.66 -5.91 -17.98
C PRO A 78 -3.70 -5.93 -19.11
N GLN A 79 -3.31 -5.47 -20.30
CA GLN A 79 -4.01 -5.85 -21.53
C GLN A 79 -3.71 -7.30 -21.88
#